data_AF-A0A352FK08-F1
#
_entry.id   AF-A0A352FK08-F1
#
_cell.length_a   1.000
_cell.length_b   1.000
_cell.length_c   1.000
_cell.angle_alpha   90.00
_cell.angle_beta   90.00
_cell.angle_gamma   90.00
#
_symmetry.space_group_name_H-M   'P 1'
#
loop_
_entity.id
_entity.type
_entity.pdbx_description
1 polymer ?
#
loop_
_entity_poly.entity_id
_entity_poly.type
_entity_poly.pdbx_seq_one_letter_code
_entity_poly.pdbx_strand_id
1 'polypeptide(L)'
;MKKLFLLLTITGLLLSSHGCEVKPFKDFDVASNTFDANVFPLNPKWGKQVQHNAIPNPGESCPIQSDSDNPDDWTKSPQYPYCTSYPVTFNGGKFCGPHVNFMPVTYEGIVTWDDHSASLFPFGDDDYTLNVHRDDEALYTTTGSQVHIEFDSDETVDNWDDTGTWWDSFHHNGVDDSKAHAAAMIDGSSVIVIGLLNLDTLHGNGGDGKTELHPVYAMFVHLKGNPLIQSSWAFFVRNWGDQGYCGDDQQNLYTREQKIKVKIPNVAGLSSYNIWKGAQEEDNSSSMNVTAQPSGDGILLTFDLLPPEKQSWFVGDLTFTPRPPVNTTSASTATPAAGGNQNTISDNDKSADSDLEARINKLPESSKKELYAQLRNLVPRKKPVRVQLAVIAEPAKFDETYYKSPVRVPVDRALVRPSNDSASKLKRQKRIEFVRQYLAERGVK
;
A
#
# COMPACT_ATOMS: atom_id res chain seq x y z
N MET A 1 68.57 -17.72 51.93
CA MET A 1 67.23 -17.08 51.94
C MET A 1 67.33 -15.69 51.30
N LYS A 2 67.04 -15.55 50.01
CA LYS A 2 66.85 -14.27 49.33
C LYS A 2 65.65 -14.41 48.41
N LYS A 3 64.56 -13.73 48.75
CA LYS A 3 63.36 -13.56 47.92
C LYS A 3 63.71 -12.59 46.80
N LEU A 4 63.42 -12.92 45.54
CA LEU A 4 63.40 -11.95 44.45
C LEU A 4 62.03 -12.04 43.77
N PHE A 5 61.37 -10.89 43.76
CA PHE A 5 60.02 -10.64 43.29
C PHE A 5 59.89 -10.87 41.77
N LEU A 6 58.85 -11.61 41.38
CA LEU A 6 58.38 -11.71 40.00
C LEU A 6 57.55 -10.46 39.70
N LEU A 7 58.08 -9.55 38.88
CA LEU A 7 57.29 -8.45 38.30
C LEU A 7 56.43 -9.02 37.16
N LEU A 8 55.13 -9.13 37.38
CA LEU A 8 54.15 -9.40 36.34
C LEU A 8 53.80 -8.07 35.66
N THR A 9 54.36 -7.81 34.48
CA THR A 9 53.94 -6.69 33.62
C THR A 9 52.59 -7.03 33.01
N ILE A 10 51.51 -6.52 33.61
CA ILE A 10 50.18 -6.51 33.01
C ILE A 10 50.19 -5.44 31.93
N THR A 11 50.40 -5.84 30.68
CA THR A 11 50.15 -4.98 29.51
C THR A 11 48.64 -4.84 29.36
N GLY A 12 48.09 -3.74 29.88
CA GLY A 12 46.69 -3.38 29.66
C GLY A 12 46.46 -3.11 28.17
N LEU A 13 45.93 -4.10 27.46
CA LEU A 13 45.37 -3.92 26.13
C LEU A 13 44.13 -3.03 26.29
N LEU A 14 44.28 -1.73 26.07
CA LEU A 14 43.17 -0.81 25.86
C LEU A 14 42.48 -1.23 24.57
N LEU A 15 41.49 -2.12 24.68
CA LEU A 15 40.47 -2.30 23.67
C LEU A 15 39.69 -0.98 23.61
N SER A 16 40.10 -0.10 22.70
CA SER A 16 39.28 1.01 22.24
C SER A 16 38.03 0.38 21.63
N SER A 17 36.95 0.37 22.43
CA SER A 17 35.60 0.17 21.96
C SER A 17 35.33 1.28 20.94
N HIS A 18 35.64 1.01 19.67
CA HIS A 18 35.04 1.72 18.57
C HIS A 18 33.56 1.35 18.64
N GLY A 19 32.82 2.10 19.46
CA GLY A 19 31.37 2.02 19.44
C GLY A 19 30.92 2.16 18.01
N CYS A 20 29.97 1.35 17.57
CA CYS A 20 29.30 1.58 16.30
C CYS A 20 28.79 3.02 16.31
N GLU A 21 29.48 3.91 15.61
CA GLU A 21 29.02 5.28 15.41
C GLU A 21 27.73 5.18 14.60
N VAL A 22 26.62 5.48 15.25
CA VAL A 22 25.31 5.52 14.59
C VAL A 22 25.40 6.68 13.61
N LYS A 23 25.47 6.36 12.32
CA LYS A 23 25.42 7.38 11.28
C LYS A 23 24.09 8.12 11.41
N PRO A 24 24.08 9.46 11.34
CA PRO A 24 22.84 10.23 11.37
C PRO A 24 21.96 9.80 10.19
N PHE A 25 20.65 9.83 10.40
CA PHE A 25 19.69 9.58 9.34
C PHE A 25 19.80 10.68 8.28
N LYS A 26 19.70 10.30 7.00
CA LYS A 26 19.46 11.25 5.90
C LYS A 26 17.97 11.58 5.83
N ASP A 27 17.63 12.66 5.13
CA ASP A 27 16.27 13.21 5.15
C ASP A 27 15.18 12.19 4.81
N PHE A 28 15.42 11.32 3.82
CA PHE A 28 14.52 10.25 3.36
C PHE A 28 15.03 8.85 3.71
N ASP A 29 15.73 8.71 4.84
CA ASP A 29 15.89 7.38 5.44
C ASP A 29 14.56 6.92 6.07
N VAL A 30 14.10 5.71 5.75
CA VAL A 30 12.96 5.07 6.43
C VAL A 30 13.40 4.66 7.84
N ALA A 31 12.90 5.35 8.87
CA ALA A 31 13.29 5.12 10.26
C ALA A 31 12.11 4.55 11.05
N SER A 32 12.28 3.37 11.65
CA SER A 32 11.32 2.83 12.61
C SER A 32 12.01 2.07 13.74
N ASN A 33 11.39 2.13 14.92
CA ASN A 33 11.79 1.38 16.11
C ASN A 33 10.89 0.15 16.35
N THR A 34 9.85 -0.02 15.53
CA THR A 34 8.86 -1.09 15.64
C THR A 34 8.66 -1.76 14.30
N PHE A 35 8.44 -3.06 14.31
CA PHE A 35 8.22 -3.83 13.10
C PHE A 35 6.99 -4.73 13.28
N ASP A 36 6.30 -4.98 12.18
CA ASP A 36 5.13 -5.87 12.17
C ASP A 36 5.56 -7.36 12.22
N ALA A 37 4.59 -8.26 12.05
CA ALA A 37 4.82 -9.70 12.01
C ALA A 37 5.55 -10.21 10.75
N ASN A 38 5.66 -9.38 9.72
CA ASN A 38 6.43 -9.62 8.49
C ASN A 38 7.86 -9.03 8.58
N VAL A 39 8.17 -8.34 9.67
CA VAL A 39 9.41 -7.56 9.87
C VAL A 39 9.48 -6.32 8.95
N PHE A 40 8.33 -5.82 8.51
CA PHE A 40 8.23 -4.53 7.84
C PHE A 40 8.23 -3.40 8.88
N PRO A 41 8.87 -2.25 8.60
CA PRO A 41 8.76 -1.08 9.46
C PRO A 41 7.30 -0.74 9.73
N LEU A 42 6.93 -0.67 11.00
CA LEU A 42 5.59 -0.26 11.43
C LEU A 42 5.60 1.23 11.74
N ASN A 43 4.69 1.98 11.10
CA ASN A 43 4.55 3.44 11.20
C ASN A 43 5.90 4.17 11.15
N PRO A 44 6.74 3.91 10.13
CA PRO A 44 8.05 4.55 10.05
C PRO A 44 7.90 6.07 9.92
N LYS A 45 8.97 6.80 10.21
CA LYS A 45 9.10 8.22 9.91
C LYS A 45 10.22 8.42 8.90
N TRP A 46 10.20 9.54 8.19
CA TRP A 46 11.36 9.97 7.43
C TRP A 46 12.51 10.36 8.36
N GLY A 47 13.74 10.17 7.92
CA GLY A 47 14.93 10.39 8.72
C GLY A 47 15.06 11.83 9.22
N LYS A 48 14.62 12.82 8.43
CA LYS A 48 14.56 14.24 8.88
C LYS A 48 13.63 14.43 10.07
N GLN A 49 12.51 13.71 10.11
CA GLN A 49 11.56 13.79 11.21
C GLN A 49 12.16 13.23 12.50
N VAL A 50 12.99 12.18 12.39
CA VAL A 50 13.69 11.58 13.55
C VAL A 50 14.88 12.43 13.98
N GLN A 51 15.69 12.91 13.04
CA GLN A 51 16.96 13.58 13.30
C GLN A 51 16.79 15.05 13.70
N HIS A 52 15.80 15.73 13.11
CA HIS A 52 15.64 17.18 13.20
C HIS A 52 14.24 17.61 13.66
N ASN A 53 13.32 16.67 13.90
CA ASN A 53 11.92 16.96 14.22
C ASN A 53 11.28 17.91 13.19
N ALA A 54 11.59 17.68 11.91
CA ALA A 54 11.13 18.49 10.78
C ALA A 54 10.64 17.60 9.63
N ILE A 55 9.62 18.07 8.92
CA ILE A 55 9.08 17.43 7.72
C ILE A 55 10.05 17.66 6.55
N PRO A 56 10.49 16.62 5.83
CA PRO A 56 11.39 16.77 4.69
C PRO A 56 10.68 17.37 3.47
N ASN A 57 11.42 18.18 2.73
CA ASN A 57 11.02 18.66 1.41
C ASN A 57 11.70 17.76 0.36
N PRO A 58 10.93 16.99 -0.44
CA PRO A 58 11.47 16.14 -1.50
C PRO A 58 12.30 16.91 -2.53
N GLY A 59 11.79 18.02 -3.05
CA GLY A 59 12.49 18.85 -4.04
C GLY A 59 13.78 19.49 -3.52
N GLU A 60 13.85 19.83 -2.22
CA GLU A 60 15.09 20.36 -1.62
C GLU A 60 16.10 19.27 -1.29
N SER A 61 15.63 18.14 -0.73
CA SER A 61 16.53 17.11 -0.18
C SER A 61 17.00 16.16 -1.27
N CYS A 62 16.13 15.83 -2.22
CA CYS A 62 16.38 14.98 -3.38
C CYS A 62 15.91 15.69 -4.66
N PRO A 63 16.53 16.80 -5.10
CA PRO A 63 16.06 17.56 -6.27
C PRO A 63 15.88 16.65 -7.48
N ILE A 64 14.61 16.48 -7.86
CA ILE A 64 14.17 15.81 -9.07
C ILE A 64 14.24 16.86 -10.17
N GLN A 65 14.97 16.62 -11.25
CA GLN A 65 14.80 17.47 -12.43
C GLN A 65 13.40 17.19 -12.97
N SER A 66 12.55 18.21 -12.98
CA SER A 66 11.10 18.15 -13.26
C SER A 66 10.71 17.56 -14.62
N ASP A 67 11.69 17.21 -15.46
CA ASP A 67 11.50 16.94 -16.88
C ASP A 67 12.16 15.63 -17.34
N SER A 68 12.74 14.84 -16.42
CA SER A 68 13.36 13.56 -16.79
C SER A 68 12.45 12.39 -16.44
N ASP A 69 11.72 11.87 -17.44
CA ASP A 69 11.11 10.52 -17.40
C ASP A 69 12.16 9.39 -17.29
N ASN A 70 13.40 9.73 -16.95
CA ASN A 70 14.54 8.85 -16.89
C ASN A 70 14.93 8.58 -15.43
N PRO A 71 14.61 7.39 -14.90
CA PRO A 71 15.05 6.91 -13.58
C PRO A 71 16.54 7.12 -13.27
N ASP A 72 17.37 7.06 -14.31
CA ASP A 72 18.80 7.27 -14.15
C ASP A 72 19.14 8.68 -13.67
N ASP A 73 18.34 9.69 -13.99
CA ASP A 73 18.66 11.08 -13.67
C ASP A 73 18.47 11.37 -12.16
N TRP A 74 17.64 10.59 -11.46
CA TRP A 74 17.57 10.62 -9.98
C TRP A 74 18.83 10.03 -9.36
N THR A 75 19.28 8.85 -9.79
CA THR A 75 20.53 8.25 -9.24
C THR A 75 21.80 8.98 -9.67
N LYS A 76 21.75 9.71 -10.78
CA LYS A 76 22.83 10.60 -11.27
C LYS A 76 22.78 11.99 -10.62
N SER A 77 21.68 12.36 -9.95
CA SER A 77 21.61 13.58 -9.16
C SER A 77 22.74 13.57 -8.13
N PRO A 78 23.61 14.60 -8.11
CA PRO A 78 24.67 14.69 -7.12
C PRO A 78 24.13 14.58 -5.69
N GLN A 79 22.87 14.94 -5.45
CA GLN A 79 22.20 14.90 -4.16
C GLN A 79 21.64 13.52 -3.77
N TYR A 80 21.46 12.56 -4.70
CA TYR A 80 20.86 11.25 -4.40
C TYR A 80 21.60 10.47 -3.30
N PRO A 81 22.95 10.33 -3.35
CA PRO A 81 23.68 9.70 -2.26
C PRO A 81 23.61 10.46 -0.93
N TYR A 82 23.05 11.68 -0.90
CA TYR A 82 22.94 12.51 0.29
C TYR A 82 21.54 12.49 0.91
N CYS A 83 20.51 12.08 0.18
CA CYS A 83 19.13 12.21 0.65
C CYS A 83 18.53 10.91 1.22
N THR A 84 19.02 9.74 0.79
CA THR A 84 18.68 8.45 1.41
C THR A 84 19.87 7.49 1.41
N SER A 85 19.89 6.58 2.39
CA SER A 85 20.87 5.50 2.58
C SER A 85 20.30 4.16 2.13
N TYR A 86 19.00 4.11 1.82
CA TYR A 86 18.34 2.91 1.35
C TYR A 86 18.54 2.74 -0.16
N PRO A 87 18.69 1.50 -0.64
CA PRO A 87 18.53 1.23 -2.06
C PRO A 87 17.08 1.55 -2.44
N VAL A 88 16.90 2.23 -3.57
CA VAL A 88 15.58 2.46 -4.15
C VAL A 88 15.50 1.84 -5.53
N THR A 89 14.28 1.58 -5.98
CA THR A 89 13.98 1.25 -7.37
C THR A 89 13.07 2.31 -7.96
N PHE A 90 12.95 2.33 -9.28
CA PHE A 90 12.07 3.26 -9.96
C PHE A 90 11.09 2.50 -10.82
N ASN A 91 9.90 3.08 -10.93
CA ASN A 91 8.91 2.70 -11.91
C ASN A 91 8.34 3.99 -12.48
N GLY A 92 8.01 4.01 -13.76
CA GLY A 92 7.56 5.21 -14.44
C GLY A 92 6.89 4.88 -15.75
N GLY A 93 5.85 5.64 -16.08
CA GLY A 93 5.19 5.62 -17.37
C GLY A 93 5.83 6.64 -18.32
N LYS A 94 5.67 6.46 -19.63
CA LYS A 94 6.16 7.39 -20.66
C LYS A 94 5.60 8.82 -20.53
N PHE A 95 4.52 8.99 -19.78
CA PHE A 95 3.79 10.25 -19.62
C PHE A 95 3.57 10.61 -18.14
N CYS A 96 4.30 9.97 -17.22
CA CYS A 96 4.27 10.28 -15.80
C CYS A 96 5.69 10.37 -15.24
N GLY A 97 5.87 11.20 -14.20
CA GLY A 97 7.09 11.21 -13.39
C GLY A 97 7.29 9.88 -12.67
N PRO A 98 8.54 9.55 -12.26
CA PRO A 98 8.83 8.27 -11.65
C PRO A 98 8.29 8.16 -10.21
N HIS A 99 7.84 6.97 -9.85
CA HIS A 99 7.75 6.53 -8.47
C HIS A 99 9.14 6.14 -7.98
N VAL A 100 9.54 6.67 -6.83
CA VAL A 100 10.78 6.28 -6.14
C VAL A 100 10.45 5.29 -5.03
N ASN A 101 10.65 4.01 -5.30
CA ASN A 101 10.25 2.92 -4.43
C ASN A 101 11.35 2.60 -3.40
N PHE A 102 10.99 2.58 -2.12
CA PHE A 102 11.91 2.30 -1.01
C PHE A 102 11.79 0.83 -0.57
N MET A 103 10.71 0.50 0.16
CA MET A 103 10.49 -0.82 0.72
C MET A 103 9.04 -1.01 1.16
N PRO A 104 8.56 -2.26 1.36
CA PRO A 104 7.30 -2.50 2.01
C PRO A 104 7.29 -1.98 3.46
N VAL A 105 6.21 -1.32 3.85
CA VAL A 105 5.98 -0.83 5.22
C VAL A 105 4.58 -1.20 5.67
N THR A 106 4.37 -1.24 6.99
CA THR A 106 3.02 -1.22 7.57
C THR A 106 2.71 0.18 8.08
N TYR A 107 1.60 0.75 7.65
CA TYR A 107 1.17 2.09 8.01
C TYR A 107 -0.27 2.06 8.51
N GLU A 108 -0.48 2.66 9.67
CA GLU A 108 -1.76 2.71 10.35
C GLU A 108 -2.20 4.16 10.53
N GLY A 109 -3.49 4.43 10.45
CA GLY A 109 -4.01 5.79 10.63
C GLY A 109 -5.50 5.88 10.40
N ILE A 110 -5.97 7.10 10.16
CA ILE A 110 -7.37 7.39 9.80
C ILE A 110 -7.46 7.63 8.30
N VAL A 111 -8.29 6.86 7.62
CA VAL A 111 -8.45 6.97 6.16
C VAL A 111 -9.53 7.99 5.80
N THR A 112 -9.30 8.70 4.71
CA THR A 112 -10.30 9.49 3.99
C THR A 112 -10.28 9.10 2.53
N TRP A 113 -11.47 9.01 1.94
CA TRP A 113 -11.67 8.89 0.51
C TRP A 113 -11.17 10.14 -0.19
N ASP A 114 -10.29 9.97 -1.17
CA ASP A 114 -9.88 11.08 -2.03
C ASP A 114 -10.70 11.02 -3.30
N ASP A 115 -10.40 10.07 -4.17
CA ASP A 115 -11.11 9.87 -5.41
C ASP A 115 -11.12 8.40 -5.83
N HIS A 116 -12.02 8.10 -6.75
CA HIS A 116 -11.79 7.03 -7.69
C HIS A 116 -11.50 7.77 -8.98
N SER A 117 -10.31 7.59 -9.57
CA SER A 117 -9.92 8.35 -10.75
C SER A 117 -10.93 8.12 -11.88
N ALA A 118 -11.95 8.98 -11.92
CA ALA A 118 -12.94 9.05 -12.99
C ALA A 118 -12.33 9.82 -14.16
N SER A 119 -11.15 9.40 -14.57
CA SER A 119 -10.55 9.74 -15.84
C SER A 119 -9.88 8.48 -16.34
N LEU A 120 -10.69 7.47 -16.68
CA LEU A 120 -11.09 7.34 -18.09
C LEU A 120 -11.59 5.96 -18.56
N PHE A 121 -12.17 5.04 -17.76
CA PHE A 121 -12.56 3.70 -18.27
C PHE A 121 -13.13 3.70 -19.71
N PRO A 122 -12.44 3.07 -20.68
CA PRO A 122 -11.38 2.06 -20.54
C PRO A 122 -9.91 2.57 -20.40
N PHE A 123 -9.67 3.87 -20.36
CA PHE A 123 -8.34 4.51 -20.41
C PHE A 123 -7.90 5.20 -19.11
N GLY A 124 -8.72 5.12 -18.06
CA GLY A 124 -8.28 5.46 -16.71
C GLY A 124 -7.54 4.30 -16.10
N ASP A 125 -6.74 4.61 -15.10
CA ASP A 125 -6.18 3.61 -14.18
C ASP A 125 -7.22 3.05 -13.20
N ASP A 126 -8.44 3.63 -13.16
CA ASP A 126 -9.55 3.14 -12.32
C ASP A 126 -9.12 2.96 -10.86
N ASP A 127 -8.26 3.89 -10.43
CA ASP A 127 -7.50 3.81 -9.21
C ASP A 127 -8.34 4.26 -8.03
N TYR A 128 -8.30 3.45 -6.97
CA TYR A 128 -8.88 3.77 -5.68
C TYR A 128 -7.89 4.61 -4.89
N THR A 129 -8.11 5.92 -4.86
CA THR A 129 -7.22 6.86 -4.16
C THR A 129 -7.76 7.21 -2.78
N LEU A 130 -6.92 7.00 -1.78
CA LEU A 130 -7.23 7.26 -0.38
C LEU A 130 -6.09 8.06 0.25
N ASN A 131 -6.40 8.75 1.34
CA ASN A 131 -5.39 9.43 2.15
C ASN A 131 -5.44 8.91 3.58
N VAL A 132 -4.28 8.58 4.15
CA VAL A 132 -4.17 8.12 5.53
C VAL A 132 -3.48 9.18 6.37
N HIS A 133 -4.21 9.63 7.39
CA HIS A 133 -3.79 10.68 8.32
C HIS A 133 -3.30 10.10 9.64
N ARG A 134 -2.28 10.75 10.22
CA ARG A 134 -1.76 10.46 11.56
C ARG A 134 -1.42 11.75 12.32
N ASP A 135 -1.72 11.76 13.61
CA ASP A 135 -1.43 12.90 14.50
C ASP A 135 0.08 13.18 14.66
N ASP A 136 0.92 12.17 14.48
CA ASP A 136 2.38 12.28 14.62
C ASP A 136 3.12 12.59 13.31
N GLU A 137 2.34 12.89 12.26
CA GLU A 137 2.77 13.30 10.91
C GLU A 137 3.77 12.33 10.26
N ALA A 138 3.80 11.07 10.71
CA ALA A 138 4.76 10.09 10.23
C ALA A 138 4.69 9.96 8.70
N LEU A 139 5.85 10.00 8.03
CA LEU A 139 6.00 9.97 6.57
C LEU A 139 5.44 11.18 5.80
N TYR A 140 5.02 12.26 6.47
CA TYR A 140 4.57 13.45 5.76
C TYR A 140 5.74 14.14 5.05
N THR A 141 5.42 14.88 4.00
CA THR A 141 6.37 15.71 3.24
C THR A 141 5.86 17.14 3.22
N THR A 142 6.69 18.12 2.86
CA THR A 142 6.22 19.51 2.77
C THR A 142 5.17 19.74 1.69
N THR A 143 4.96 18.75 0.81
CA THR A 143 4.00 18.76 -0.30
C THR A 143 2.75 17.93 -0.02
N GLY A 144 2.73 17.18 1.08
CA GLY A 144 1.58 16.38 1.50
C GLY A 144 1.50 16.21 3.02
N SER A 145 0.37 16.62 3.60
CA SER A 145 0.04 16.45 5.02
C SER A 145 -0.68 15.12 5.32
N GLN A 146 -0.39 14.10 4.52
CA GLN A 146 -1.00 12.77 4.56
C GLN A 146 -0.10 11.80 3.78
N VAL A 147 -0.34 10.50 3.96
CA VAL A 147 0.21 9.47 3.07
C VAL A 147 -0.86 9.07 2.08
N HIS A 148 -0.54 9.22 0.79
CA HIS A 148 -1.43 8.80 -0.29
C HIS A 148 -1.42 7.28 -0.44
N ILE A 149 -2.55 6.72 -0.83
CA ILE A 149 -2.73 5.28 -1.03
C ILE A 149 -3.44 5.12 -2.36
N GLU A 150 -2.93 4.24 -3.21
CA GLU A 150 -3.47 4.01 -4.54
C GLU A 150 -3.39 2.51 -4.89
N PHE A 151 -4.43 2.02 -5.57
CA PHE A 151 -4.48 0.68 -6.15
C PHE A 151 -5.56 0.57 -7.24
N ASP A 152 -5.23 -0.14 -8.31
CA ASP A 152 -6.06 -0.33 -9.50
C ASP A 152 -7.24 -1.28 -9.24
N SER A 153 -8.43 -0.91 -9.70
CA SER A 153 -9.65 -1.71 -9.61
C SER A 153 -9.52 -3.07 -10.32
N ASP A 154 -8.86 -3.14 -11.50
CA ASP A 154 -8.66 -4.33 -12.33
C ASP A 154 -7.82 -5.36 -11.59
N GLU A 155 -6.96 -4.91 -10.68
CA GLU A 155 -6.15 -5.75 -9.80
C GLU A 155 -6.89 -6.16 -8.53
N THR A 156 -7.92 -5.40 -8.15
CA THR A 156 -8.57 -5.46 -6.84
C THR A 156 -10.08 -5.68 -6.95
N VAL A 157 -10.87 -4.64 -6.70
CA VAL A 157 -12.33 -4.67 -6.47
C VAL A 157 -13.12 -5.31 -7.62
N ASP A 158 -12.66 -5.19 -8.87
CA ASP A 158 -13.31 -5.84 -10.01
C ASP A 158 -13.30 -7.36 -9.88
N ASN A 159 -12.31 -7.92 -9.21
CA ASN A 159 -12.20 -9.36 -9.00
C ASN A 159 -13.07 -9.86 -7.83
N TRP A 160 -13.69 -8.95 -7.07
CA TRP A 160 -14.33 -9.24 -5.78
C TRP A 160 -15.86 -9.10 -5.81
N ASP A 161 -16.43 -8.78 -6.96
CA ASP A 161 -17.88 -8.79 -7.19
C ASP A 161 -18.49 -10.17 -6.84
N ASP A 162 -19.77 -10.17 -6.45
CA ASP A 162 -20.56 -11.34 -6.04
C ASP A 162 -20.06 -12.06 -4.75
N THR A 163 -19.12 -11.48 -4.01
CA THR A 163 -18.62 -12.06 -2.74
C THR A 163 -19.51 -11.74 -1.54
N GLY A 164 -20.41 -10.76 -1.68
CA GLY A 164 -21.23 -10.22 -0.60
C GLY A 164 -20.41 -9.65 0.55
N THR A 165 -19.20 -9.18 0.26
CA THR A 165 -18.29 -8.56 1.25
C THR A 165 -18.51 -7.05 1.33
N TRP A 166 -17.90 -6.39 2.31
CA TRP A 166 -17.91 -4.94 2.36
C TRP A 166 -17.27 -4.30 1.13
N TRP A 167 -16.17 -4.87 0.59
CA TRP A 167 -15.51 -4.35 -0.61
C TRP A 167 -16.38 -4.47 -1.88
N ASP A 168 -17.11 -5.58 -2.03
CA ASP A 168 -18.15 -5.75 -3.06
C ASP A 168 -19.24 -4.67 -2.94
N SER A 169 -19.72 -4.43 -1.71
CA SER A 169 -20.67 -3.33 -1.47
C SER A 169 -20.04 -1.94 -1.67
N PHE A 170 -18.76 -1.76 -1.37
CA PHE A 170 -18.08 -0.48 -1.50
C PHE A 170 -17.91 -0.11 -2.98
N HIS A 171 -17.54 -1.09 -3.80
CA HIS A 171 -17.50 -0.96 -5.25
C HIS A 171 -18.88 -0.52 -5.80
N HIS A 172 -19.93 -1.31 -5.55
CA HIS A 172 -21.23 -1.10 -6.21
C HIS A 172 -22.11 -0.02 -5.58
N ASN A 173 -22.06 0.15 -4.25
CA ASN A 173 -22.96 1.07 -3.53
C ASN A 173 -22.24 2.33 -3.02
N GLY A 174 -20.90 2.35 -3.05
CA GLY A 174 -20.09 3.50 -2.70
C GLY A 174 -19.57 4.19 -3.97
N VAL A 175 -18.60 3.54 -4.62
CA VAL A 175 -17.81 4.11 -5.72
C VAL A 175 -18.65 4.28 -6.99
N ASP A 176 -19.37 3.24 -7.43
CA ASP A 176 -20.24 3.28 -8.61
C ASP A 176 -21.42 4.25 -8.47
N ASP A 177 -21.79 4.60 -7.23
CA ASP A 177 -22.86 5.55 -6.97
C ASP A 177 -22.36 7.00 -7.00
N SER A 178 -21.42 7.36 -6.11
CA SER A 178 -20.80 8.70 -6.09
C SER A 178 -19.63 8.81 -5.11
N LYS A 179 -18.73 9.76 -5.37
CA LYS A 179 -17.66 10.17 -4.44
C LYS A 179 -18.16 10.44 -3.01
N ALA A 180 -19.37 10.98 -2.86
CA ALA A 180 -19.96 11.25 -1.55
C ALA A 180 -20.40 9.97 -0.81
N HIS A 181 -20.95 8.98 -1.53
CA HIS A 181 -21.32 7.70 -0.93
C HIS A 181 -20.09 6.86 -0.59
N ALA A 182 -19.07 6.84 -1.45
CA ALA A 182 -17.78 6.23 -1.15
C ALA A 182 -17.16 6.85 0.13
N ALA A 183 -17.04 8.17 0.18
CA ALA A 183 -16.58 8.89 1.37
C ALA A 183 -17.40 8.54 2.63
N ALA A 184 -18.74 8.52 2.54
CA ALA A 184 -19.59 8.17 3.67
C ALA A 184 -19.30 6.76 4.23
N MET A 185 -18.99 5.79 3.37
CA MET A 185 -18.69 4.43 3.76
C MET A 185 -17.33 4.28 4.46
N ILE A 186 -16.30 5.02 4.04
CA ILE A 186 -14.92 4.78 4.49
C ILE A 186 -14.33 5.88 5.39
N ASP A 187 -14.72 7.15 5.22
CA ASP A 187 -14.09 8.30 5.89
C ASP A 187 -14.09 8.19 7.42
N GLY A 188 -12.95 8.47 8.03
CA GLY A 188 -12.82 8.44 9.50
C GLY A 188 -12.64 7.05 10.08
N SER A 189 -12.59 6.01 9.24
CA SER A 189 -12.27 4.65 9.67
C SER A 189 -10.79 4.52 10.01
N SER A 190 -10.45 3.71 11.01
CA SER A 190 -9.05 3.36 11.25
C SER A 190 -8.62 2.27 10.27
N VAL A 191 -7.38 2.35 9.78
CA VAL A 191 -6.85 1.38 8.81
C VAL A 191 -5.49 0.81 9.22
N ILE A 192 -5.21 -0.39 8.73
CA ILE A 192 -3.87 -0.99 8.69
C ILE A 192 -3.57 -1.28 7.23
N VAL A 193 -2.50 -0.67 6.70
CA VAL A 193 -2.10 -0.80 5.30
C VAL A 193 -0.70 -1.40 5.23
N ILE A 194 -0.52 -2.45 4.45
CA ILE A 194 0.80 -2.91 4.01
C ILE A 194 0.93 -2.53 2.54
N GLY A 195 1.92 -1.72 2.20
CA GLY A 195 2.14 -1.27 0.83
C GLY A 195 3.60 -0.95 0.57
N LEU A 196 3.93 -0.77 -0.70
CA LEU A 196 5.25 -0.32 -1.13
C LEU A 196 5.38 1.19 -0.88
N LEU A 197 6.22 1.56 0.10
CA LEU A 197 6.52 2.97 0.35
C LEU A 197 7.27 3.56 -0.83
N ASN A 198 6.72 4.63 -1.39
CA ASN A 198 7.34 5.37 -2.47
C ASN A 198 7.21 6.90 -2.28
N LEU A 199 7.98 7.64 -3.07
CA LEU A 199 7.70 9.04 -3.36
C LEU A 199 7.16 9.14 -4.79
N ASP A 200 5.95 9.65 -4.91
CA ASP A 200 5.32 9.96 -6.19
C ASP A 200 5.67 11.38 -6.57
N THR A 201 6.49 11.51 -7.63
CA THR A 201 7.12 12.77 -8.03
C THR A 201 6.27 13.64 -8.96
N LEU A 202 5.15 13.14 -9.48
CA LEU A 202 4.32 13.90 -10.43
C LEU A 202 3.25 14.74 -9.73
N HIS A 203 2.67 14.25 -8.64
CA HIS A 203 1.50 14.86 -7.98
C HIS A 203 1.83 15.92 -6.91
N GLY A 204 3.04 16.47 -6.95
CA GLY A 204 3.45 17.61 -6.12
C GLY A 204 3.09 18.96 -6.73
N ASN A 205 2.87 19.99 -5.90
CA ASN A 205 2.78 21.37 -6.38
C ASN A 205 4.12 21.79 -7.03
N GLY A 206 4.26 21.60 -8.35
CA GLY A 206 5.49 21.87 -9.10
C GLY A 206 6.44 20.68 -9.26
N GLY A 207 5.98 19.43 -9.12
CA GLY A 207 6.81 18.22 -9.26
C GLY A 207 7.56 17.80 -7.98
N ASP A 208 7.18 18.38 -6.84
CA ASP A 208 7.78 18.06 -5.54
C ASP A 208 7.05 16.85 -4.90
N GLY A 209 7.66 15.67 -4.96
CA GLY A 209 6.92 14.41 -4.73
C GLY A 209 6.19 14.24 -3.39
N LYS A 210 5.06 13.53 -3.37
CA LYS A 210 4.29 13.19 -2.16
C LYS A 210 4.63 11.77 -1.70
N THR A 211 4.47 11.49 -0.41
CA THR A 211 4.61 10.11 0.07
C THR A 211 3.38 9.30 -0.29
N GLU A 212 3.61 8.10 -0.80
CA GLU A 212 2.56 7.19 -1.21
C GLU A 212 2.87 5.74 -0.81
N LEU A 213 1.82 4.94 -0.59
CA LEU A 213 1.88 3.47 -0.62
C LEU A 213 1.19 2.94 -1.88
N HIS A 214 1.98 2.57 -2.89
CA HIS A 214 1.48 2.04 -4.18
C HIS A 214 2.50 1.02 -4.73
N PRO A 215 2.11 -0.25 -4.94
CA PRO A 215 0.80 -0.84 -4.64
C PRO A 215 0.57 -1.11 -3.16
N VAL A 216 -0.72 -1.20 -2.83
CA VAL A 216 -1.20 -1.76 -1.57
C VAL A 216 -1.27 -3.28 -1.66
N TYR A 217 -0.50 -3.96 -0.80
CA TYR A 217 -0.51 -5.41 -0.66
C TYR A 217 -1.57 -5.90 0.32
N ALA A 218 -1.85 -5.16 1.37
CA ALA A 218 -2.95 -5.49 2.28
C ALA A 218 -3.57 -4.23 2.83
N MET A 219 -4.90 -4.23 2.96
CA MET A 219 -5.62 -3.17 3.63
C MET A 219 -6.69 -3.77 4.52
N PHE A 220 -6.74 -3.30 5.77
CA PHE A 220 -7.74 -3.65 6.74
C PHE A 220 -8.42 -2.36 7.20
N VAL A 221 -9.73 -2.26 7.01
CA VAL A 221 -10.55 -1.10 7.38
C VAL A 221 -11.40 -1.47 8.59
N HIS A 222 -11.20 -0.77 9.71
CA HIS A 222 -12.04 -0.91 10.89
C HIS A 222 -13.36 -0.18 10.66
N LEU A 223 -14.41 -0.96 10.37
CA LEU A 223 -15.70 -0.44 9.97
C LEU A 223 -16.37 0.33 11.10
N LYS A 224 -17.06 1.41 10.74
CA LYS A 224 -17.87 2.21 11.67
C LYS A 224 -18.90 1.32 12.37
N GLY A 225 -18.98 1.45 13.69
CA GLY A 225 -19.87 0.65 14.53
C GLY A 225 -19.68 1.01 16.00
N ASN A 226 -20.29 0.25 16.90
CA ASN A 226 -20.01 0.38 18.32
C ASN A 226 -18.84 -0.56 18.72
N PRO A 227 -17.60 -0.04 18.84
CA PRO A 227 -16.42 -0.86 19.10
C PRO A 227 -16.42 -1.50 20.49
N LEU A 228 -17.31 -1.07 21.39
CA LEU A 228 -17.49 -1.69 22.71
C LEU A 228 -18.27 -3.00 22.64
N ILE A 229 -19.02 -3.22 21.56
CA ILE A 229 -19.87 -4.40 21.38
C ILE A 229 -19.25 -5.33 20.33
N GLN A 230 -18.71 -4.77 19.25
CA GLN A 230 -18.24 -5.52 18.10
C GLN A 230 -17.12 -4.74 17.38
N SER A 231 -16.04 -5.42 17.01
CA SER A 231 -15.01 -4.85 16.13
C SER A 231 -15.11 -5.54 14.78
N SER A 232 -15.58 -4.80 13.77
CA SER A 232 -15.81 -5.30 12.42
C SER A 232 -14.75 -4.75 11.47
N TRP A 233 -14.16 -5.61 10.65
CA TRP A 233 -13.10 -5.26 9.74
C TRP A 233 -13.41 -5.76 8.34
N ALA A 234 -13.26 -4.91 7.33
CA ALA A 234 -13.18 -5.30 5.93
C ALA A 234 -11.73 -5.39 5.51
N PHE A 235 -11.36 -6.33 4.65
CA PHE A 235 -9.97 -6.46 4.23
C PHE A 235 -9.80 -7.01 2.81
N PHE A 236 -8.63 -6.71 2.25
CA PHE A 236 -8.04 -7.50 1.16
C PHE A 236 -6.56 -7.76 1.43
N VAL A 237 -6.03 -8.83 0.84
CA VAL A 237 -4.61 -9.21 0.90
C VAL A 237 -4.17 -9.79 -0.44
N ARG A 238 -3.07 -9.29 -1.00
CA ARG A 238 -2.41 -9.70 -2.23
C ARG A 238 -0.89 -9.48 -2.11
N ASN A 239 -0.11 -10.03 -3.04
CA ASN A 239 1.35 -9.92 -3.05
C ASN A 239 1.90 -9.44 -4.39
N TRP A 240 1.08 -8.75 -5.15
CA TRP A 240 1.34 -8.23 -6.49
C TRP A 240 0.54 -6.93 -6.64
N GLY A 241 0.86 -6.17 -7.67
CA GLY A 241 0.24 -4.90 -8.03
C GLY A 241 1.20 -4.03 -8.80
N ASP A 242 0.72 -3.22 -9.74
CA ASP A 242 1.52 -2.24 -10.43
C ASP A 242 1.43 -0.85 -9.76
N GLN A 243 1.84 0.21 -10.47
CA GLN A 243 1.75 1.58 -9.98
C GLN A 243 0.82 2.44 -10.86
N GLY A 244 -0.27 1.82 -11.30
CA GLY A 244 -1.29 2.43 -12.14
C GLY A 244 -0.75 2.86 -13.50
N TYR A 245 -1.40 3.87 -14.10
CA TYR A 245 -0.99 4.45 -15.38
C TYR A 245 0.46 4.95 -15.39
N CYS A 246 0.97 5.32 -14.22
CA CYS A 246 2.29 5.87 -14.04
C CYS A 246 3.37 4.80 -13.79
N GLY A 247 3.06 3.51 -13.87
CA GLY A 247 4.06 2.45 -13.82
C GLY A 247 3.53 1.06 -14.14
N ASP A 248 3.63 0.64 -15.40
CA ASP A 248 3.05 -0.62 -15.91
C ASP A 248 3.77 -1.93 -15.48
N ASP A 249 4.77 -1.85 -14.59
CA ASP A 249 5.50 -3.03 -14.11
C ASP A 249 4.97 -3.46 -12.74
N GLN A 250 4.71 -4.77 -12.61
CA GLN A 250 4.25 -5.40 -11.38
C GLN A 250 5.30 -5.34 -10.30
N GLN A 251 4.97 -4.73 -9.17
CA GLN A 251 5.78 -4.64 -7.95
C GLN A 251 5.52 -5.87 -7.07
N ASN A 252 5.97 -7.04 -7.52
CA ASN A 252 5.72 -8.31 -6.84
C ASN A 252 6.40 -8.39 -5.47
N LEU A 253 5.63 -8.69 -4.42
CA LEU A 253 6.11 -8.89 -3.05
C LEU A 253 6.45 -10.37 -2.78
N TYR A 254 7.71 -10.62 -2.48
CA TYR A 254 8.22 -11.91 -2.04
C TYR A 254 8.55 -11.86 -0.55
N THR A 255 7.73 -12.53 0.26
CA THR A 255 8.06 -12.76 1.67
C THR A 255 8.74 -14.11 1.82
N ARG A 256 9.54 -14.28 2.89
CA ARG A 256 10.32 -15.51 3.12
C ARG A 256 9.46 -16.79 3.14
N GLU A 257 8.22 -16.68 3.60
CA GLU A 257 7.30 -17.80 3.77
C GLU A 257 6.20 -17.85 2.70
N GLN A 258 6.18 -16.91 1.75
CA GLN A 258 5.03 -16.69 0.85
C GLN A 258 3.73 -16.40 1.63
N LYS A 259 3.87 -15.70 2.75
CA LYS A 259 2.78 -15.33 3.65
C LYS A 259 2.75 -13.83 3.90
N ILE A 260 1.56 -13.30 4.11
CA ILE A 260 1.36 -11.98 4.69
C ILE A 260 0.68 -12.16 6.04
N LYS A 261 1.22 -11.50 7.07
CA LYS A 261 0.75 -11.59 8.45
C LYS A 261 0.23 -10.22 8.89
N VAL A 262 -0.99 -10.13 9.40
CA VAL A 262 -1.57 -8.87 9.88
C VAL A 262 -2.15 -9.09 11.27
N LYS A 263 -1.77 -8.25 12.22
CA LYS A 263 -2.30 -8.29 13.58
C LYS A 263 -3.47 -7.32 13.70
N ILE A 264 -4.64 -7.84 14.07
CA ILE A 264 -5.78 -7.01 14.49
C ILE A 264 -5.61 -6.74 15.99
N PRO A 265 -5.39 -5.50 16.43
CA PRO A 265 -5.16 -5.17 17.84
C PRO A 265 -6.48 -5.12 18.63
N ASN A 266 -6.37 -5.10 19.97
CA ASN A 266 -7.50 -4.86 20.88
C ASN A 266 -8.73 -5.78 20.72
N VAL A 267 -8.51 -7.03 20.32
CA VAL A 267 -9.58 -8.03 20.12
C VAL A 267 -9.33 -9.28 20.95
N ALA A 268 -10.40 -9.87 21.46
CA ALA A 268 -10.35 -11.05 22.33
C ALA A 268 -10.48 -12.36 21.53
N GLY A 269 -11.22 -12.35 20.43
CA GLY A 269 -11.46 -13.54 19.62
C GLY A 269 -12.34 -13.21 18.42
N LEU A 270 -12.34 -14.11 17.44
CA LEU A 270 -13.15 -14.00 16.24
C LEU A 270 -14.56 -14.54 16.50
N SER A 271 -15.57 -13.77 16.12
CA SER A 271 -16.99 -14.12 16.27
C SER A 271 -17.59 -14.61 14.95
N SER A 272 -17.24 -14.01 13.81
CA SER A 272 -17.72 -14.42 12.48
C SER A 272 -16.78 -13.96 11.37
N TYR A 273 -16.92 -14.58 10.19
CA TYR A 273 -16.12 -14.27 9.01
C TYR A 273 -16.86 -14.54 7.70
N ASN A 274 -16.59 -13.74 6.67
CA ASN A 274 -16.94 -13.96 5.28
C ASN A 274 -15.68 -13.75 4.43
N ILE A 275 -14.98 -14.84 4.06
CA ILE A 275 -13.68 -14.76 3.39
C ILE A 275 -13.74 -15.49 2.06
N TRP A 276 -13.18 -14.84 1.05
CA TRP A 276 -13.05 -15.35 -0.31
C TRP A 276 -11.59 -15.27 -0.75
N LYS A 277 -11.23 -16.16 -1.69
CA LYS A 277 -9.93 -16.15 -2.36
C LYS A 277 -10.11 -16.32 -3.86
N GLY A 278 -9.12 -15.83 -4.59
CA GLY A 278 -9.02 -15.98 -6.03
C GLY A 278 -7.58 -15.83 -6.52
N ALA A 279 -7.39 -16.06 -7.81
CA ALA A 279 -6.14 -15.82 -8.50
C ALA A 279 -6.45 -15.54 -9.96
N GLN A 280 -5.83 -14.52 -10.58
CA GLN A 280 -6.08 -14.22 -11.99
C GLN A 280 -5.42 -15.27 -12.91
N GLU A 281 -4.21 -15.71 -12.57
CA GLU A 281 -3.37 -16.56 -13.44
C GLU A 281 -3.24 -18.01 -12.92
N GLU A 282 -4.21 -18.44 -12.10
CA GLU A 282 -4.30 -19.82 -11.58
C GLU A 282 -5.76 -20.22 -11.33
N ASP A 283 -6.12 -21.47 -11.67
CA ASP A 283 -7.46 -22.01 -11.37
C ASP A 283 -7.46 -22.78 -10.05
N ASN A 284 -6.30 -23.33 -9.67
CA ASN A 284 -6.14 -24.09 -8.45
C ASN A 284 -5.59 -23.24 -7.31
N SER A 285 -6.48 -22.74 -6.45
CA SER A 285 -6.13 -22.00 -5.23
C SER A 285 -6.08 -22.87 -3.97
N SER A 286 -6.02 -24.21 -4.09
CA SER A 286 -6.16 -25.12 -2.94
C SER A 286 -5.06 -25.00 -1.87
N SER A 287 -3.85 -24.56 -2.25
CA SER A 287 -2.74 -24.33 -1.31
C SER A 287 -2.88 -23.03 -0.53
N MET A 288 -3.76 -22.12 -0.94
CA MET A 288 -4.01 -20.87 -0.23
C MET A 288 -4.93 -21.11 0.97
N ASN A 289 -4.55 -20.59 2.13
CA ASN A 289 -5.32 -20.68 3.37
C ASN A 289 -5.16 -19.40 4.20
N VAL A 290 -6.06 -19.25 5.17
CA VAL A 290 -5.95 -18.20 6.18
C VAL A 290 -6.10 -18.82 7.57
N THR A 291 -5.28 -18.38 8.51
CA THR A 291 -5.35 -18.77 9.92
C THR A 291 -5.49 -17.56 10.82
N ALA A 292 -6.16 -17.74 11.95
CA ALA A 292 -6.28 -16.75 13.02
C ALA A 292 -5.74 -17.32 14.33
N GLN A 293 -4.81 -16.61 14.98
CA GLN A 293 -4.16 -17.07 16.21
C GLN A 293 -4.10 -15.94 17.24
N PRO A 294 -4.33 -16.19 18.54
CA PRO A 294 -4.12 -15.18 19.58
C PRO A 294 -2.70 -14.60 19.54
N SER A 295 -2.58 -13.29 19.69
CA SER A 295 -1.29 -12.59 19.63
C SER A 295 -1.31 -11.33 20.50
N GLY A 296 -0.87 -11.46 21.75
CA GLY A 296 -0.81 -10.36 22.71
C GLY A 296 -2.21 -9.77 23.03
N ASP A 297 -2.40 -8.49 22.72
CA ASP A 297 -3.65 -7.76 22.86
C ASP A 297 -4.68 -8.02 21.74
N GLY A 298 -4.32 -8.83 20.74
CA GLY A 298 -5.13 -9.02 19.53
C GLY A 298 -5.07 -10.42 18.93
N ILE A 299 -5.43 -10.51 17.64
CA ILE A 299 -5.39 -11.73 16.83
C ILE A 299 -4.44 -11.50 15.65
N LEU A 300 -3.52 -12.43 15.44
CA LEU A 300 -2.68 -12.50 14.24
C LEU A 300 -3.38 -13.31 13.16
N LEU A 301 -3.62 -12.68 12.02
CA LEU A 301 -4.05 -13.32 10.78
C LEU A 301 -2.83 -13.66 9.95
N THR A 302 -2.79 -14.87 9.39
CA THR A 302 -1.73 -15.31 8.47
C THR A 302 -2.36 -15.84 7.20
N PHE A 303 -2.01 -15.23 6.07
CA PHE A 303 -2.51 -15.54 4.74
C PHE A 303 -1.44 -16.27 3.95
N ASP A 304 -1.70 -17.51 3.55
CA ASP A 304 -0.87 -18.27 2.64
C ASP A 304 -1.30 -17.93 1.20
N LEU A 305 -0.42 -17.25 0.46
CA LEU A 305 -0.66 -16.81 -0.91
C LEU A 305 0.04 -17.74 -1.91
N LEU A 306 -0.37 -17.69 -3.18
CA LEU A 306 0.43 -18.26 -4.25
C LEU A 306 1.66 -17.38 -4.53
N PRO A 307 2.65 -17.86 -5.30
CA PRO A 307 3.67 -16.99 -5.89
C PRO A 307 3.02 -15.77 -6.59
N PRO A 308 3.63 -14.57 -6.52
CA PRO A 308 2.98 -13.33 -6.96
C PRO A 308 2.66 -13.32 -8.46
N GLU A 309 3.36 -14.10 -9.27
CA GLU A 309 3.07 -14.29 -10.70
C GLU A 309 1.72 -14.97 -10.96
N LYS A 310 1.13 -15.58 -9.93
CA LYS A 310 -0.22 -16.15 -9.99
C LYS A 310 -1.32 -15.13 -9.70
N GLN A 311 -0.94 -13.94 -9.25
CA GLN A 311 -1.85 -12.83 -8.97
C GLN A 311 -2.99 -13.25 -8.02
N SER A 312 -2.62 -13.93 -6.94
CA SER A 312 -3.57 -14.44 -5.93
C SER A 312 -3.95 -13.39 -4.90
N TRP A 313 -5.16 -13.51 -4.36
CA TRP A 313 -5.70 -12.55 -3.40
C TRP A 313 -6.69 -13.20 -2.42
N PHE A 314 -6.90 -12.53 -1.29
CA PHE A 314 -8.01 -12.73 -0.36
C PHE A 314 -8.79 -11.43 -0.22
N VAL A 315 -10.11 -11.55 -0.03
CA VAL A 315 -10.99 -10.45 0.37
C VAL A 315 -11.97 -10.96 1.41
N GLY A 316 -12.39 -10.12 2.34
CA GLY A 316 -13.41 -10.54 3.29
C GLY A 316 -13.77 -9.57 4.38
N ASP A 317 -14.72 -10.02 5.18
CA ASP A 317 -15.19 -9.35 6.40
C ASP A 317 -14.90 -10.22 7.61
N LEU A 318 -14.46 -9.58 8.70
CA LEU A 318 -14.17 -10.22 9.97
C LEU A 318 -14.91 -9.49 11.08
N THR A 319 -15.46 -10.25 12.02
CA THR A 319 -16.00 -9.70 13.25
C THR A 319 -15.29 -10.30 14.43
N PHE A 320 -14.88 -9.46 15.36
CA PHE A 320 -14.26 -9.84 16.60
C PHE A 320 -15.07 -9.41 17.81
N THR A 321 -14.93 -10.18 18.88
CA THR A 321 -15.28 -9.71 20.22
C THR A 321 -14.20 -8.72 20.65
N PRO A 322 -14.55 -7.45 20.96
CA PRO A 322 -13.59 -6.46 21.40
C PRO A 322 -12.99 -6.85 22.76
N ARG A 323 -11.72 -6.52 22.98
CA ARG A 323 -11.14 -6.57 24.31
C ARG A 323 -11.47 -5.25 25.00
N PRO A 324 -12.06 -5.25 26.22
CA PRO A 324 -12.25 -4.01 26.96
C PRO A 324 -10.91 -3.29 27.11
N PRO A 325 -10.85 -1.95 27.00
CA PRO A 325 -9.62 -1.24 27.29
C PRO A 325 -9.18 -1.60 28.72
N VAL A 326 -7.98 -2.17 28.84
CA VAL A 326 -7.32 -2.26 30.14
C VAL A 326 -7.15 -0.82 30.61
N ASN A 327 -7.58 -0.49 31.83
CA ASN A 327 -7.43 0.86 32.40
C ASN A 327 -5.94 1.24 32.52
N THR A 328 -5.32 1.62 31.42
CA THR A 328 -4.10 2.41 31.35
C THR A 328 -4.55 3.83 31.04
N THR A 329 -4.54 4.68 32.06
CA THR A 329 -4.77 6.12 31.96
C THR A 329 -3.87 6.73 30.92
N SER A 330 -4.40 6.97 29.72
CA SER A 330 -3.97 8.00 28.77
C SER A 330 -5.12 8.20 27.79
N ALA A 331 -6.03 9.11 28.15
CA ALA A 331 -7.07 9.58 27.25
C ALA A 331 -6.41 10.47 26.19
N SER A 332 -6.34 10.00 24.95
CA SER A 332 -6.23 10.88 23.79
C SER A 332 -7.62 11.01 23.20
N THR A 333 -8.20 12.19 23.38
CA THR A 333 -9.54 12.53 22.90
C THR A 333 -9.42 12.88 21.42
N ALA A 334 -9.72 11.92 20.55
CA ALA A 334 -9.88 12.18 19.11
C ALA A 334 -11.05 13.16 18.92
N THR A 335 -10.75 14.35 18.41
CA THR A 335 -11.76 15.33 18.00
C THR A 335 -11.86 15.27 16.47
N PRO A 336 -13.06 15.10 15.89
CA PRO A 336 -13.21 15.14 14.44
C PRO A 336 -13.06 16.59 13.97
N ALA A 337 -12.02 16.88 13.20
CA ALA A 337 -11.90 18.13 12.46
C ALA A 337 -12.63 17.98 11.11
N ALA A 338 -13.74 18.70 10.97
CA ALA A 338 -14.37 18.96 9.67
C ALA A 338 -13.55 20.04 8.96
N GLY A 339 -12.83 19.66 7.91
CA GLY A 339 -12.08 20.56 7.05
C GLY A 339 -12.31 20.20 5.59
N GLY A 340 -13.44 20.63 5.04
CA GLY A 340 -13.66 20.60 3.60
C GLY A 340 -12.85 21.73 2.97
N ASN A 341 -11.83 21.37 2.19
CA ASN A 341 -11.19 22.29 1.26
C ASN A 341 -11.30 21.68 -0.14
N GLN A 342 -12.11 22.30 -0.99
CA GLN A 342 -12.12 22.06 -2.42
C GLN A 342 -10.86 22.70 -3.00
N ASN A 343 -9.89 21.88 -3.42
CA ASN A 343 -8.86 22.31 -4.36
C ASN A 343 -9.28 21.86 -5.76
N THR A 344 -9.62 22.84 -6.59
CA THR A 344 -9.68 22.71 -8.04
C THR A 344 -8.25 22.61 -8.58
N ILE A 345 -7.85 21.44 -9.07
CA ILE A 345 -6.65 21.28 -9.90
C ILE A 345 -7.07 21.36 -11.36
N SER A 346 -6.29 22.10 -12.13
CA SER A 346 -6.53 22.40 -13.54
C SER A 346 -6.08 21.24 -14.43
N ASP A 347 -7.04 20.63 -15.11
CA ASP A 347 -6.79 19.71 -16.22
C ASP A 347 -6.14 20.43 -17.40
N ASN A 348 -4.89 20.10 -17.67
CA ASN A 348 -4.31 20.23 -19.00
C ASN A 348 -3.18 19.21 -19.14
N ASP A 349 -3.54 17.97 -19.44
CA ASP A 349 -2.64 17.10 -20.19
C ASP A 349 -3.39 16.34 -21.28
N LYS A 350 -2.91 16.44 -22.52
CA LYS A 350 -3.58 15.90 -23.71
C LYS A 350 -2.86 14.65 -24.16
N SER A 351 -3.27 13.50 -23.61
CA SER A 351 -2.88 12.18 -24.07
C SER A 351 -3.76 11.69 -25.24
N ALA A 352 -3.33 10.64 -25.95
CA ALA A 352 -4.16 9.97 -26.96
C ALA A 352 -5.44 9.34 -26.37
N ASP A 353 -5.48 9.18 -25.04
CA ASP A 353 -6.59 8.65 -24.28
C ASP A 353 -7.66 9.74 -24.00
N SER A 354 -7.25 11.01 -23.87
CA SER A 354 -8.16 12.18 -23.79
C SER A 354 -9.01 12.39 -25.07
N ASP A 355 -8.55 11.91 -26.23
CA ASP A 355 -9.35 11.95 -27.47
C ASP A 355 -10.48 10.91 -27.43
N LEU A 356 -10.16 9.69 -27.00
CA LEU A 356 -11.14 8.62 -26.89
C LEU A 356 -12.17 8.91 -25.79
N GLU A 357 -11.74 9.57 -24.70
CA GLU A 357 -12.64 10.16 -23.70
C GLU A 357 -13.70 11.05 -24.32
N ALA A 358 -13.24 12.09 -25.02
CA ALA A 358 -14.10 13.11 -25.58
C ALA A 358 -15.10 12.48 -26.56
N ARG A 359 -14.74 11.33 -27.14
CA ARG A 359 -15.60 10.53 -28.00
C ARG A 359 -16.60 9.68 -27.21
N ILE A 360 -16.19 8.98 -26.15
CA ILE A 360 -17.13 8.26 -25.26
C ILE A 360 -18.14 9.23 -24.65
N ASN A 361 -17.71 10.43 -24.22
CA ASN A 361 -18.59 11.43 -23.63
C ASN A 361 -19.65 11.97 -24.60
N LYS A 362 -19.47 11.81 -25.92
CA LYS A 362 -20.49 12.09 -26.94
C LYS A 362 -21.53 10.97 -27.08
N LEU A 363 -21.31 9.79 -26.51
CA LEU A 363 -22.27 8.68 -26.55
C LEU A 363 -23.50 8.98 -25.69
N PRO A 364 -24.71 8.57 -26.12
CA PRO A 364 -25.87 8.50 -25.23
C PRO A 364 -25.61 7.57 -24.03
N GLU A 365 -26.23 7.85 -22.89
CA GLU A 365 -26.07 7.05 -21.67
C GLU A 365 -26.38 5.55 -21.86
N SER A 366 -27.35 5.22 -22.71
CA SER A 366 -27.64 3.83 -23.07
C SER A 366 -26.47 3.15 -23.79
N SER A 367 -25.81 3.87 -24.69
CA SER A 367 -24.63 3.38 -25.42
C SER A 367 -23.39 3.30 -24.52
N LYS A 368 -23.25 4.18 -23.52
CA LYS A 368 -22.19 4.06 -22.51
C LYS A 368 -22.40 2.80 -21.66
N LYS A 369 -23.63 2.58 -21.16
CA LYS A 369 -23.98 1.36 -20.41
C LYS A 369 -23.72 0.09 -21.21
N GLU A 370 -24.08 0.08 -22.50
CA GLU A 370 -23.81 -1.05 -23.39
C GLU A 370 -22.30 -1.27 -23.60
N LEU A 371 -21.54 -0.20 -23.86
CA LEU A 371 -20.08 -0.25 -23.99
C LEU A 371 -19.45 -0.87 -22.74
N TYR A 372 -19.84 -0.40 -21.56
CA TYR A 372 -19.30 -0.88 -20.28
C TYR A 372 -19.69 -2.32 -20.00
N ALA A 373 -20.93 -2.73 -20.32
CA ALA A 373 -21.33 -4.13 -20.23
C ALA A 373 -20.49 -5.03 -21.16
N GLN A 374 -20.14 -4.57 -22.37
CA GLN A 374 -19.32 -5.35 -23.29
C GLN A 374 -17.86 -5.41 -22.86
N LEU A 375 -17.28 -4.29 -22.38
CA LEU A 375 -15.92 -4.23 -21.85
C LEU A 375 -15.71 -5.19 -20.67
N ARG A 376 -16.67 -5.27 -19.73
CA ARG A 376 -16.64 -6.24 -18.62
C ARG A 376 -16.58 -7.70 -19.08
N ASN A 377 -17.14 -8.00 -20.26
CA ASN A 377 -17.15 -9.35 -20.81
C ASN A 377 -15.89 -9.69 -21.65
N LEU A 378 -15.03 -8.71 -21.97
CA LEU A 378 -13.83 -8.95 -22.80
C LEU A 378 -12.75 -9.74 -22.07
N VAL A 379 -12.67 -9.61 -20.75
CA VAL A 379 -11.69 -10.31 -19.91
C VAL A 379 -12.48 -11.15 -18.90
N PRO A 380 -12.67 -12.46 -19.15
CA PRO A 380 -13.40 -13.32 -18.24
C PRO A 380 -12.74 -13.32 -16.86
N ARG A 381 -13.48 -12.86 -15.84
CA ARG A 381 -13.04 -12.91 -14.46
C ARG A 381 -13.18 -14.34 -13.93
N LYS A 382 -12.18 -14.82 -13.20
CA LYS A 382 -12.26 -16.12 -12.52
C LYS A 382 -13.11 -15.99 -11.27
N LYS A 383 -14.03 -16.96 -11.08
CA LYS A 383 -14.96 -16.89 -9.95
C LYS A 383 -14.23 -17.10 -8.62
N PRO A 384 -14.49 -16.26 -7.61
CA PRO A 384 -13.90 -16.43 -6.31
C PRO A 384 -14.43 -17.67 -5.59
N VAL A 385 -13.61 -18.19 -4.67
CA VAL A 385 -13.95 -19.38 -3.86
C VAL A 385 -13.99 -18.99 -2.39
N ARG A 386 -15.08 -19.36 -1.71
CA ARG A 386 -15.23 -19.12 -0.28
C ARG A 386 -14.25 -19.97 0.53
N VAL A 387 -13.67 -19.39 1.57
CA VAL A 387 -12.65 -20.02 2.42
C VAL A 387 -13.18 -20.25 3.82
N GLN A 388 -12.79 -21.38 4.42
CA GLN A 388 -12.94 -21.59 5.87
C GLN A 388 -11.69 -21.09 6.58
N LEU A 389 -11.88 -20.24 7.59
CA LEU A 389 -10.79 -19.76 8.43
C LEU A 389 -10.46 -20.80 9.49
N ALA A 390 -9.18 -21.19 9.56
CA ALA A 390 -8.70 -22.05 10.63
C ALA A 390 -8.32 -21.21 11.86
N VAL A 391 -9.01 -21.43 12.98
CA VAL A 391 -8.70 -20.79 14.26
C VAL A 391 -7.75 -21.68 15.05
N ILE A 392 -6.57 -21.17 15.37
CA ILE A 392 -5.55 -21.87 16.15
C ILE A 392 -5.60 -21.31 17.57
N ALA A 393 -5.87 -22.18 18.55
CA ALA A 393 -6.04 -21.76 19.94
C ALA A 393 -4.71 -21.36 20.61
N GLU A 394 -3.61 -21.96 20.17
CA GLU A 394 -2.29 -21.64 20.71
C GLU A 394 -1.86 -20.22 20.31
N PRO A 395 -1.33 -19.41 21.24
CA PRO A 395 -0.82 -18.09 20.90
C PRO A 395 0.31 -18.17 19.89
N ALA A 396 0.34 -17.20 18.96
CA ALA A 396 1.43 -17.04 18.02
C ALA A 396 2.76 -16.87 18.78
N LYS A 397 3.73 -17.74 18.48
CA LYS A 397 5.10 -17.63 19.01
C LYS A 397 5.89 -16.70 18.09
N PHE A 398 6.18 -15.50 18.56
CA PHE A 398 7.15 -14.63 17.89
C PHE A 398 8.55 -15.01 18.36
N ASP A 399 9.47 -15.17 17.41
CA ASP A 399 10.87 -15.32 17.75
C ASP A 399 11.42 -13.94 18.14
N GLU A 400 11.47 -13.64 19.44
CA GLU A 400 12.00 -12.38 19.97
C GLU A 400 13.47 -12.15 19.55
N THR A 401 14.19 -13.17 19.08
CA THR A 401 15.57 -13.01 18.61
C THR A 401 15.67 -12.22 17.30
N TYR A 402 14.57 -12.08 16.55
CA TYR A 402 14.54 -11.34 15.28
C TYR A 402 14.57 -9.81 15.43
N TYR A 403 14.22 -9.28 16.61
CA TYR A 403 14.07 -7.83 16.82
C TYR A 403 15.34 -7.12 17.32
N LYS A 404 16.50 -7.79 17.32
CA LYS A 404 17.76 -7.17 17.77
C LYS A 404 18.43 -6.36 16.66
N SER A 405 18.16 -5.04 16.69
CA SER A 405 18.83 -3.98 15.89
C SER A 405 18.61 -4.05 14.37
N PRO A 406 18.68 -2.91 13.65
CA PRO A 406 18.45 -2.85 12.21
C PRO A 406 19.61 -3.54 11.51
N VAL A 407 19.52 -4.86 11.37
CA VAL A 407 20.31 -5.58 10.39
C VAL A 407 19.84 -5.02 9.06
N ARG A 408 20.70 -4.22 8.41
CA ARG A 408 20.53 -3.84 7.01
C ARG A 408 20.01 -5.06 6.27
N VAL A 409 18.76 -5.00 5.78
CA VAL A 409 18.20 -6.06 4.94
C VAL A 409 19.22 -6.26 3.82
N PRO A 410 19.81 -7.46 3.68
CA PRO A 410 20.84 -7.68 2.67
C PRO A 410 20.29 -7.27 1.30
N VAL A 411 21.00 -6.35 0.64
CA VAL A 411 20.66 -5.79 -0.69
C VAL A 411 20.47 -6.88 -1.77
N ASP A 412 21.01 -8.08 -1.52
CA ASP A 412 20.90 -9.30 -2.33
C ASP A 412 19.46 -9.82 -2.52
N ARG A 413 18.52 -9.50 -1.62
CA ARG A 413 17.12 -9.95 -1.72
C ARG A 413 16.15 -8.80 -1.60
N ALA A 414 16.04 -8.00 -2.66
CA ALA A 414 14.90 -7.11 -2.81
C ALA A 414 13.61 -7.91 -2.59
N LEU A 415 12.84 -7.51 -1.57
CA LEU A 415 11.54 -8.10 -1.23
C LEU A 415 10.51 -7.79 -2.29
N VAL A 416 10.66 -6.67 -2.98
CA VAL A 416 9.86 -6.28 -4.13
C VAL A 416 10.69 -6.44 -5.39
N ARG A 417 10.13 -7.08 -6.40
CA ARG A 417 10.81 -7.28 -7.69
C ARG A 417 9.87 -6.85 -8.82
N PRO A 418 10.21 -5.79 -9.56
CA PRO A 418 9.52 -5.43 -10.78
C PRO A 418 9.47 -6.61 -11.75
N SER A 419 8.32 -6.83 -12.36
CA SER A 419 8.19 -7.76 -13.49
C SER A 419 7.26 -7.17 -14.54
N ASN A 420 7.64 -7.33 -15.81
CA ASN A 420 6.84 -6.83 -16.93
C ASN A 420 5.45 -7.48 -16.95
N ASP A 421 4.40 -6.67 -16.85
CA ASP A 421 3.02 -7.15 -16.94
C ASP A 421 2.51 -7.28 -18.38
N SER A 422 3.08 -8.23 -19.12
CA SER A 422 2.63 -8.45 -20.50
C SER A 422 1.15 -8.82 -20.62
N ALA A 423 0.56 -9.42 -19.57
CA ALA A 423 -0.83 -9.86 -19.58
C ALA A 423 -1.78 -8.68 -19.41
N SER A 424 -1.56 -7.81 -18.41
CA SER A 424 -2.38 -6.62 -18.20
C SER A 424 -2.20 -5.60 -19.32
N LYS A 425 -0.98 -5.42 -19.85
CA LYS A 425 -0.73 -4.63 -21.06
C LYS A 425 -1.56 -5.11 -22.26
N LEU A 426 -1.63 -6.44 -22.47
CA LEU A 426 -2.44 -7.01 -23.54
C LEU A 426 -3.95 -6.86 -23.28
N LYS A 427 -4.41 -7.02 -22.03
CA LYS A 427 -5.82 -6.79 -21.64
C LYS A 427 -6.22 -5.34 -21.92
N ARG A 428 -5.41 -4.37 -21.50
CA ARG A 428 -5.59 -2.93 -21.77
C ARG A 428 -5.63 -2.63 -23.27
N GLN A 429 -4.68 -3.16 -24.04
CA GLN A 429 -4.68 -2.99 -25.51
C GLN A 429 -5.95 -3.52 -26.17
N LYS A 430 -6.45 -4.70 -25.76
CA LYS A 430 -7.71 -5.26 -26.26
C LYS A 430 -8.91 -4.39 -25.93
N ARG A 431 -8.97 -3.81 -24.72
CA ARG A 431 -10.02 -2.87 -24.33
C ARG A 431 -9.99 -1.60 -25.19
N ILE A 432 -8.81 -1.02 -25.39
CA ILE A 432 -8.61 0.17 -26.24
C ILE A 432 -9.08 -0.10 -27.69
N GLU A 433 -8.65 -1.22 -28.26
CA GLU A 433 -9.04 -1.61 -29.63
C GLU A 433 -10.56 -1.81 -29.73
N PHE A 434 -11.16 -2.47 -28.75
CA PHE A 434 -12.60 -2.67 -28.69
C PHE A 434 -13.37 -1.35 -28.65
N VAL A 435 -12.95 -0.39 -27.82
CA VAL A 435 -13.62 0.91 -27.73
C VAL A 435 -13.49 1.70 -29.02
N ARG A 436 -12.31 1.68 -29.66
CA ARG A 436 -12.13 2.29 -30.98
C ARG A 436 -13.11 1.72 -32.00
N GLN A 437 -13.28 0.41 -32.02
CA GLN A 437 -14.24 -0.25 -32.90
C GLN A 437 -15.69 0.16 -32.56
N TYR A 438 -16.07 0.11 -31.28
CA TYR A 438 -17.42 0.45 -30.82
C TYR A 438 -17.83 1.89 -31.16
N LEU A 439 -16.90 2.84 -31.00
CA LEU A 439 -17.10 4.26 -31.35
C LEU A 439 -17.26 4.44 -32.87
N ALA A 440 -16.43 3.74 -33.66
CA ALA A 440 -16.49 3.78 -35.12
C ALA A 440 -17.84 3.25 -35.66
N GLU A 441 -18.35 2.15 -35.10
CA GLU A 441 -19.65 1.56 -35.46
C GLU A 441 -20.83 2.51 -35.18
N ARG A 442 -20.69 3.40 -34.20
CA ARG A 442 -21.70 4.41 -33.82
C ARG A 442 -21.48 5.77 -34.48
N GLY A 443 -20.53 5.87 -35.42
CA GLY A 443 -20.24 7.10 -36.14
C GLY A 443 -19.61 8.19 -35.28
N VAL A 444 -19.08 7.84 -34.11
CA VAL A 444 -18.39 8.78 -33.22
C VAL A 444 -16.92 8.87 -33.63
N LYS A 445 -16.62 9.94 -34.37
CA LYS A 445 -15.27 10.26 -34.84
C LYS A 445 -14.44 10.96 -33.79
#